data_AF-A0A2S7NW90-F1
#
_entry.id   AF-A0A2S7NW90-F1
#
_cell.length_a   1.000
_cell.length_b   1.000
_cell.length_c   1.000
_cell.angle_alpha   90.00
_cell.angle_beta   90.00
_cell.angle_gamma   90.00
#
_symmetry.space_group_name_H-M   'P 1'
#
loop_
_entity.id
_entity.type
_entity.pdbx_description
1 polymer ?
#
loop_
_entity_poly.entity_id
_entity_poly.type
_entity_poly.pdbx_seq_one_letter_code
_entity_poly.pdbx_strand_id
1 'polypeptide(L)'
;MAAVTLPYYVPSHKLPQPLPTIQEIHSSTEQYMHIGARRLVRVGPYMIKYGTGVSTIEGENMLFVKRETMVPVPLVIKKMSRNTTNEEDCTYIVMEYLEGKTLQDIWGSLCSQQKDSISAQLRIHMDQLRSLPSPGYYGSIGRRGLLDGIFWTGNDVTDGLDGPFDTELELNEAMCRKAIFNNSSMAEKAGFYGRAFPAVLKGNAPVFTHGDFQRKNIIIRNRAPTEVVDWKLEDDTFDVVIIDWEFAGWYPTYWEYALAIFACGAWKDDWHRWVDKILDPFYNEYAWMQMFRTELWS
;
A
#
# COMPACT_ATOMS: atom_id res chain seq x y z
N MET A 1 9.20 -1.08 18.95
CA MET A 1 9.51 0.10 18.08
C MET A 1 8.96 1.34 18.75
N ALA A 2 9.75 2.41 18.87
CA ALA A 2 9.23 3.68 19.40
C ALA A 2 8.20 4.24 18.41
N ALA A 3 6.97 4.47 18.89
CA ALA A 3 5.91 5.04 18.08
C ALA A 3 6.28 6.48 17.68
N VAL A 4 6.06 6.84 16.42
CA VAL A 4 6.10 8.26 16.02
C VAL A 4 4.96 8.96 16.73
N THR A 5 5.27 9.88 17.65
CA THR A 5 4.27 10.67 18.36
C THR A 5 3.60 11.64 17.39
N LEU A 6 2.27 11.71 17.47
CA LEU A 6 1.49 12.70 16.73
C LEU A 6 1.23 13.94 17.58
N PRO A 7 1.19 15.13 16.95
CA PRO A 7 1.44 15.38 15.53
C PRO A 7 2.93 15.31 15.14
N TYR A 8 3.22 14.83 13.92
CA TYR A 8 4.58 14.80 13.37
C TYR A 8 4.80 15.97 12.39
N TYR A 9 5.96 16.62 12.48
CA TYR A 9 6.35 17.72 11.61
C TYR A 9 7.84 17.66 11.25
N VAL A 10 8.15 17.87 9.98
CA VAL A 10 9.49 18.27 9.54
C VAL A 10 9.72 19.74 9.96
N PRO A 11 10.90 20.09 10.53
CA PRO A 11 11.21 21.47 10.91
C PRO A 11 11.04 22.45 9.74
N SER A 12 10.47 23.63 10.00
CA SER A 12 10.13 24.62 8.97
C SER A 12 11.31 25.03 8.07
N HIS A 13 12.53 25.10 8.63
CA HIS A 13 13.75 25.43 7.88
C HIS A 13 14.19 24.34 6.88
N LYS A 14 13.63 23.14 6.95
CA LYS A 14 13.89 22.03 5.99
C LYS A 14 12.83 21.92 4.91
N LEU A 15 11.79 22.76 4.96
CA LEU A 15 10.70 22.72 4.00
C LEU A 15 11.07 23.51 2.73
N PRO A 16 10.71 23.02 1.53
CA PRO A 16 10.91 23.78 0.30
C PRO A 16 10.05 25.05 0.26
N GLN A 17 8.87 25.03 0.90
CA GLN A 17 7.94 26.17 1.01
C GLN A 17 7.19 26.13 2.36
N PRO A 18 6.52 27.20 2.81
CA PRO A 18 5.59 27.11 3.94
C PRO A 18 4.51 26.03 3.72
N LEU A 19 4.09 25.35 4.79
CA LEU A 19 2.99 24.38 4.69
C LEU A 19 1.67 25.07 4.34
N PRO A 20 0.85 24.46 3.46
CA PRO A 20 -0.44 25.04 3.10
C PRO A 20 -1.39 25.03 4.28
N THR A 21 -2.22 26.06 4.34
CA THR A 21 -3.36 26.17 5.24
C THR A 21 -4.45 25.16 4.86
N ILE A 22 -5.35 24.87 5.80
CA ILE A 22 -6.51 24.00 5.53
C ILE A 22 -7.36 24.59 4.41
N GLN A 23 -7.54 25.92 4.38
CA GLN A 23 -8.31 26.57 3.33
C GLN A 23 -7.69 26.35 1.95
N GLU A 24 -6.37 26.47 1.81
CA GLU A 24 -5.65 26.20 0.55
C GLU A 24 -5.76 24.72 0.14
N ILE A 25 -5.70 23.79 1.10
CA ILE A 25 -5.88 22.35 0.82
C ILE A 25 -7.28 22.09 0.25
N HIS A 26 -8.33 22.58 0.91
CA HIS A 26 -9.73 22.32 0.53
C HIS A 26 -10.16 23.08 -0.74
N SER A 27 -9.49 24.18 -1.07
CA SER A 27 -9.75 24.96 -2.29
C SER A 27 -8.84 24.60 -3.46
N SER A 28 -7.97 23.59 -3.32
CA SER A 28 -7.08 23.18 -4.41
C SER A 28 -7.87 22.74 -5.65
N THR A 29 -7.45 23.27 -6.79
CA THR A 29 -7.96 22.90 -8.12
C THR A 29 -7.24 21.68 -8.70
N GLU A 30 -6.06 21.32 -8.18
CA GLU A 30 -5.29 20.14 -8.60
C GLU A 30 -5.71 18.91 -7.78
N GLN A 31 -6.86 18.33 -8.15
CA GLN A 31 -7.42 17.14 -7.50
C GLN A 31 -7.02 15.85 -8.23
N TYR A 32 -6.43 14.91 -7.49
CA TYR A 32 -5.96 13.61 -8.00
C TYR A 32 -6.90 12.47 -7.59
N MET A 33 -7.58 12.59 -6.45
CA MET A 33 -8.54 11.58 -5.98
C MET A 33 -9.68 12.21 -5.18
N HIS A 34 -10.89 11.72 -5.43
CA HIS A 34 -12.09 12.01 -4.65
C HIS A 34 -12.95 10.73 -4.56
N ILE A 35 -12.70 9.90 -3.55
CA ILE A 35 -13.40 8.62 -3.36
C ILE A 35 -13.94 8.55 -1.93
N GLY A 36 -15.26 8.47 -1.79
CA GLY A 36 -15.93 8.49 -0.48
C GLY A 36 -15.49 9.70 0.35
N ALA A 37 -14.95 9.46 1.55
CA ALA A 37 -14.42 10.49 2.44
C ALA A 37 -12.90 10.72 2.30
N ARG A 38 -12.25 10.19 1.26
CA ARG A 38 -10.81 10.37 1.00
C ARG A 38 -10.60 11.38 -0.13
N ARG A 39 -9.65 12.30 0.06
CA ARG A 39 -9.23 13.31 -0.92
C ARG A 39 -7.72 13.24 -1.09
N LEU A 40 -7.25 13.45 -2.32
CA LEU A 40 -5.84 13.61 -2.65
C LEU A 40 -5.69 14.83 -3.56
N VAL A 41 -4.96 15.84 -3.09
CA VAL A 41 -4.79 17.12 -3.80
C VAL A 41 -3.34 17.54 -3.79
N ARG A 42 -2.94 18.34 -4.79
CA ARG A 42 -1.65 19.03 -4.79
C ARG A 42 -1.82 20.48 -4.36
N VAL A 43 -0.90 20.98 -3.55
CA VAL A 43 -0.74 22.42 -3.27
C VAL A 43 0.74 22.75 -3.32
N GLY A 44 1.17 23.44 -4.38
CA GLY A 44 2.58 23.75 -4.62
C GLY A 44 3.46 22.49 -4.69
N PRO A 45 4.51 22.35 -3.87
CA PRO A 45 5.40 21.19 -3.87
C PRO A 45 4.86 20.02 -3.03
N TYR A 46 3.61 20.09 -2.56
CA TYR A 46 3.05 19.12 -1.62
C TYR A 46 1.92 18.32 -2.22
N MET A 47 1.93 17.03 -1.95
CA MET A 47 0.79 16.14 -2.13
C MET A 47 0.13 15.92 -0.76
N ILE A 48 -1.19 16.10 -0.69
CA ILE A 48 -1.95 16.05 0.57
C ILE A 48 -3.09 15.04 0.45
N LYS A 49 -3.02 13.97 1.26
CA LYS A 49 -4.12 13.02 1.45
C LYS A 49 -4.88 13.41 2.71
N TYR A 50 -6.19 13.62 2.60
CA TYR A 50 -7.01 14.04 3.74
C TYR A 50 -8.44 13.52 3.72
N GLY A 51 -9.08 13.56 4.89
CA GLY A 51 -10.49 13.23 5.10
C GLY A 51 -10.73 12.24 6.24
N THR A 52 -12.01 11.97 6.53
CA THR A 52 -12.41 11.12 7.67
C THR A 52 -12.15 9.64 7.41
N GLY A 53 -12.02 9.25 6.14
CA GLY A 53 -11.59 7.91 5.74
C GLY A 53 -10.07 7.72 5.70
N VAL A 54 -9.26 8.74 5.99
CA VAL A 54 -7.79 8.63 5.90
C VAL A 54 -7.23 8.14 7.23
N SER A 55 -6.52 7.01 7.18
CA SER A 55 -5.81 6.48 8.34
C SER A 55 -4.43 7.12 8.49
N THR A 56 -4.07 7.38 9.74
CA THR A 56 -2.75 7.88 10.13
C THR A 56 -1.61 6.88 9.87
N ILE A 57 -1.94 5.62 9.60
CA ILE A 57 -0.99 4.52 9.44
C ILE A 57 -0.13 4.62 8.18
N GLU A 58 -0.66 5.18 7.09
CA GLU A 58 0.08 5.32 5.83
C GLU A 58 1.33 6.18 6.04
N GLY A 59 1.19 7.28 6.78
CA GLY A 59 2.33 8.12 7.18
C GLY A 59 3.31 7.41 8.12
N GLU A 60 2.84 6.51 8.98
CA GLU A 60 3.72 5.71 9.86
C GLU A 60 4.50 4.67 9.07
N ASN A 61 3.86 4.02 8.10
CA ASN A 61 4.48 3.05 7.22
C ASN A 61 5.59 3.72 6.39
N MET A 62 5.34 4.90 5.79
CA MET A 62 6.37 5.65 5.08
C MET A 62 7.54 6.05 5.99
N LEU A 63 7.27 6.57 7.20
CA LEU A 63 8.32 6.94 8.15
C LEU A 63 9.13 5.72 8.64
N PHE A 64 8.48 4.57 8.79
CA PHE A 64 9.12 3.31 9.14
C PHE A 64 10.04 2.82 8.02
N VAL A 65 9.53 2.71 6.79
CA VAL A 65 10.30 2.27 5.62
C VAL A 65 11.51 3.18 5.38
N LYS A 66 11.32 4.50 5.47
CA LYS A 66 12.39 5.48 5.30
C LYS A 66 13.50 5.36 6.36
N ARG A 67 13.15 4.90 7.56
CA ARG A 67 14.10 4.74 8.68
C ARG A 67 14.86 3.42 8.59
N GLU A 68 14.17 2.34 8.23
CA GLU A 68 14.73 0.98 8.29
C GLU A 68 15.32 0.50 6.97
N THR A 69 15.07 1.19 5.85
CA THR A 69 15.52 0.76 4.51
C THR A 69 16.01 1.92 3.65
N MET A 70 16.57 1.60 2.49
CA MET A 70 16.88 2.56 1.42
C MET A 70 15.79 2.63 0.35
N VAL A 71 14.63 1.98 0.56
CA VAL A 71 13.52 2.00 -0.39
C VAL A 71 13.00 3.44 -0.52
N PRO A 72 12.93 4.00 -1.74
CA PRO A 72 12.39 5.33 -1.95
C PRO A 72 10.89 5.36 -1.63
N VAL A 73 10.51 6.28 -0.74
CA VAL A 73 9.13 6.63 -0.38
C VAL A 73 8.98 8.14 -0.35
N PRO A 74 7.76 8.70 -0.55
CA PRO A 74 7.53 10.11 -0.35
C PRO A 74 7.95 10.57 1.05
N LEU A 75 8.68 11.68 1.12
CA LEU A 75 8.99 12.35 2.37
C LEU A 75 7.69 12.79 3.04
N VAL A 76 7.37 12.18 4.19
CA VAL A 76 6.29 12.66 5.06
C VAL A 76 6.74 13.95 5.74
N ILE A 77 5.97 15.00 5.55
CA ILE A 77 6.28 16.35 6.03
C ILE A 77 5.47 16.69 7.27
N LYS A 78 4.17 16.37 7.24
CA LYS A 78 3.26 16.61 8.35
C LYS A 78 2.23 15.52 8.43
N LYS A 79 1.92 15.12 9.66
CA LYS A 79 0.83 14.21 9.96
C LYS A 79 0.04 14.73 11.17
N MET A 80 -1.25 14.92 11.00
CA MET A 80 -2.15 15.32 12.08
C MET A 80 -3.51 14.63 11.97
N SER A 81 -4.09 14.32 13.13
CA SER A 81 -5.54 14.13 13.26
C SER A 81 -6.09 15.38 13.94
N ARG A 82 -7.16 15.96 13.39
CA ARG A 82 -7.80 17.14 13.97
C ARG A 82 -9.26 16.83 14.30
N ASN A 83 -9.57 16.93 15.59
CA ASN A 83 -10.94 17.02 16.08
C ASN A 83 -11.39 18.47 15.96
N THR A 84 -12.34 18.72 15.07
CA THR A 84 -13.04 20.01 15.01
C THR A 84 -14.35 19.83 15.75
N THR A 85 -14.62 20.71 16.71
CA THR A 85 -15.75 20.60 17.65
C THR A 85 -17.15 20.49 16.99
N ASN A 86 -17.27 20.64 15.67
CA ASN A 86 -18.50 20.53 14.89
C ASN A 86 -18.36 19.74 13.55
N GLU A 87 -17.22 19.09 13.25
CA GLU A 87 -17.05 18.22 12.06
C GLU A 87 -16.29 16.95 12.46
N GLU A 88 -16.60 15.82 11.81
CA GLU A 88 -15.93 14.52 12.02
C GLU A 88 -14.38 14.63 11.95
N ASP A 89 -13.68 13.83 12.76
CA ASP A 89 -12.21 13.80 12.84
C ASP A 89 -11.58 13.67 11.44
N CYS A 90 -10.85 14.70 11.01
CA CYS A 90 -10.21 14.72 9.70
C CYS A 90 -8.70 14.48 9.85
N THR A 91 -8.20 13.45 9.18
CA THR A 91 -6.77 13.15 9.12
C THR A 91 -6.15 13.86 7.92
N TYR A 92 -4.93 14.38 8.09
CA TYR A 92 -4.13 14.95 7.02
C TYR A 92 -2.74 14.32 7.02
N ILE A 93 -2.32 13.86 5.84
CA ILE A 93 -0.95 13.43 5.54
C ILE A 93 -0.44 14.36 4.44
N VAL A 94 0.54 15.19 4.79
CA VAL A 94 1.25 16.06 3.84
C VAL A 94 2.59 15.41 3.54
N MET A 95 2.85 15.19 2.26
CA MET A 95 4.06 14.57 1.75
C MET A 95 4.61 15.35 0.56
N GLU A 96 5.86 15.07 0.18
CA GLU A 96 6.43 15.64 -1.06
C GLU A 96 5.59 15.24 -2.28
N TYR A 97 5.42 16.18 -3.21
CA TYR A 97 4.95 15.85 -4.55
C TYR A 97 6.12 15.30 -5.36
N LEU A 98 5.94 14.12 -5.94
CA LEU A 98 6.92 13.49 -6.82
C LEU A 98 6.62 13.87 -8.26
N GLU A 99 7.49 14.68 -8.86
CA GLU A 99 7.41 15.04 -10.27
C GLU A 99 7.83 13.85 -11.14
N GLY A 100 6.86 13.17 -11.74
CA GLY A 100 7.08 11.95 -12.51
C GLY A 100 5.80 11.43 -13.16
N LYS A 101 5.88 10.22 -13.72
CA LYS A 101 4.73 9.50 -14.28
C LYS A 101 4.50 8.21 -13.51
N THR A 102 3.25 7.78 -13.39
CA THR A 102 3.00 6.45 -12.82
C THR A 102 3.50 5.40 -13.80
N LEU A 103 3.97 4.27 -13.29
CA LEU A 103 4.39 3.15 -14.13
C LEU A 103 3.21 2.65 -14.99
N GLN A 104 1.98 2.79 -14.50
CA GLN A 104 0.77 2.43 -15.25
C GLN A 104 0.62 3.26 -16.54
N ASP A 105 0.83 4.58 -16.46
CA ASP A 105 0.63 5.48 -17.59
C ASP A 105 1.62 5.23 -18.73
N ILE A 106 2.83 4.79 -18.39
CA ILE A 106 3.93 4.63 -19.34
C ILE A 106 4.19 3.16 -19.72
N TRP A 107 3.60 2.19 -19.02
CA TRP A 107 3.94 0.76 -19.18
C TRP A 107 3.87 0.28 -20.64
N GLY A 108 2.86 0.75 -21.38
CA GLY A 108 2.64 0.37 -22.77
C GLY A 108 3.65 0.95 -23.76
N SER A 109 4.37 2.02 -23.40
CA SER A 109 5.38 2.66 -24.25
C SER A 109 6.81 2.22 -23.94
N LEU A 110 7.04 1.54 -22.81
CA LEU A 110 8.37 1.08 -22.42
C LEU A 110 8.84 -0.09 -23.28
N CYS A 111 10.10 -0.03 -23.72
CA CYS A 111 10.77 -1.16 -24.35
C CYS A 111 11.15 -2.23 -23.31
N SER A 112 11.50 -3.45 -23.76
CA SER A 112 11.87 -4.53 -22.85
C SER A 112 13.04 -4.19 -21.93
N GLN A 113 14.05 -3.47 -22.44
CA GLN A 113 15.22 -3.07 -21.66
C GLN A 113 14.85 -2.11 -20.51
N GLN A 114 13.99 -1.12 -20.78
CA GLN A 114 13.49 -0.21 -19.75
C GLN A 114 12.66 -0.96 -18.70
N LYS A 115 11.80 -1.89 -19.13
CA LYS A 115 11.04 -2.75 -18.21
C LYS A 115 11.97 -3.62 -17.35
N ASP A 116 13.04 -4.18 -17.92
CA ASP A 116 14.08 -4.92 -17.18
C ASP A 116 14.78 -4.04 -16.14
N SER A 117 15.20 -2.82 -16.50
CA SER A 117 15.84 -1.90 -15.55
C SER A 117 14.89 -1.51 -14.40
N ILE A 118 13.63 -1.18 -14.70
CA ILE A 118 12.61 -0.84 -13.69
C ILE A 118 12.34 -2.04 -12.78
N SER A 119 12.12 -3.23 -13.35
CA SER A 119 11.85 -4.44 -12.57
C SER A 119 13.03 -4.87 -11.71
N ALA A 120 14.27 -4.68 -12.16
CA ALA A 120 15.46 -4.94 -11.34
C ALA A 120 15.54 -4.00 -10.13
N GLN A 121 15.24 -2.71 -10.30
CA GLN A 121 15.17 -1.76 -9.18
C GLN A 121 14.05 -2.12 -8.20
N LEU A 122 12.85 -2.46 -8.72
CA LEU A 122 11.73 -2.91 -7.91
C LEU A 122 12.06 -4.19 -7.13
N ARG A 123 12.74 -5.17 -7.75
CA ARG A 123 13.22 -6.38 -7.06
C ARG A 123 14.09 -6.02 -5.86
N ILE A 124 15.07 -5.14 -6.05
CA ILE A 124 15.96 -4.66 -4.98
C ILE A 124 15.15 -3.98 -3.85
N HIS A 125 14.10 -3.23 -4.19
CA HIS A 125 13.23 -2.60 -3.19
C HIS A 125 12.41 -3.64 -2.43
N MET A 126 11.78 -4.59 -3.12
CA MET A 126 10.98 -5.63 -2.47
C MET A 126 11.85 -6.54 -1.60
N ASP A 127 13.05 -6.94 -2.05
CA ASP A 127 13.99 -7.72 -1.24
C ASP A 127 14.38 -6.98 0.05
N GLN A 128 14.60 -5.66 -0.01
CA GLN A 128 14.86 -4.86 1.19
C GLN A 128 13.66 -4.85 2.15
N LEU A 129 12.43 -4.69 1.66
CA LEU A 129 11.24 -4.76 2.51
C LEU A 129 11.11 -6.15 3.16
N ARG A 130 11.36 -7.23 2.41
CA ARG A 130 11.32 -8.62 2.92
C ARG A 130 12.43 -8.91 3.93
N SER A 131 13.54 -8.17 3.89
CA SER A 131 14.64 -8.31 4.84
C SER A 131 14.35 -7.67 6.22
N LEU A 132 13.30 -6.85 6.34
CA LEU A 132 12.93 -6.25 7.61
C LEU A 132 12.54 -7.34 8.62
N PRO A 133 13.02 -7.24 9.88
CA PRO A 133 12.77 -8.26 10.87
C PRO A 133 11.27 -8.40 11.14
N SER A 134 10.81 -9.65 11.19
CA SER A 134 9.45 -9.97 11.60
C SER A 134 9.25 -9.61 13.08
N PRO A 135 8.13 -8.98 13.45
CA PRO A 135 7.82 -8.67 14.84
C PRO A 135 7.18 -9.86 15.57
N GLY A 136 7.07 -11.03 14.93
CA GLY A 136 6.50 -12.25 15.50
C GLY A 136 4.97 -12.29 15.50
N TYR A 137 4.30 -11.42 14.73
CA TYR A 137 2.85 -11.39 14.56
C TYR A 137 2.50 -10.92 13.14
N TYR A 138 1.28 -11.25 12.69
CA TYR A 138 0.66 -10.70 11.48
C TYR A 138 -0.19 -9.50 11.86
N GLY A 139 0.07 -8.36 11.26
CA GLY A 139 -0.61 -7.12 11.61
C GLY A 139 0.15 -5.90 11.11
N SER A 140 -0.42 -4.74 11.35
CA SER A 140 0.22 -3.47 11.01
C SER A 140 1.15 -2.99 12.14
N ILE A 141 1.86 -1.89 11.88
CA ILE A 141 2.74 -1.25 12.87
C ILE A 141 1.99 -1.02 14.18
N GLY A 142 2.64 -1.36 15.30
CA GLY A 142 2.10 -1.15 16.64
C GLY A 142 1.09 -2.19 17.09
N ARG A 143 1.17 -3.44 16.60
CA ARG A 143 0.23 -4.53 16.87
C ARG A 143 -1.23 -4.15 16.57
N ARG A 144 -1.45 -3.43 15.46
CA ARG A 144 -2.80 -3.14 14.92
C ARG A 144 -3.19 -4.21 13.91
N GLY A 145 -4.48 -4.31 13.61
CA GLY A 145 -5.00 -5.18 12.55
C GLY A 145 -4.42 -4.88 11.17
N LEU A 146 -4.53 -5.85 10.28
CA LEU A 146 -4.22 -5.77 8.86
C LEU A 146 -5.29 -4.93 8.14
N LEU A 147 -4.89 -4.15 7.15
CA LEU A 147 -5.78 -3.21 6.47
C LEU A 147 -6.16 -3.65 5.05
N ASP A 148 -5.80 -4.87 4.66
CA ASP A 148 -6.26 -5.43 3.37
C ASP A 148 -7.79 -5.43 3.34
N GLY A 149 -8.36 -5.13 2.17
CA GLY A 149 -9.80 -5.12 1.96
C GLY A 149 -10.50 -6.42 2.36
N ILE A 150 -9.80 -7.57 2.35
CA ILE A 150 -10.33 -8.83 2.88
C ILE A 150 -10.84 -8.63 4.31
N PHE A 151 -10.14 -7.86 5.15
CA PHE A 151 -10.45 -7.67 6.57
C PHE A 151 -11.36 -6.47 6.85
N TRP A 152 -11.76 -5.69 5.84
CA TRP A 152 -12.54 -4.47 6.04
C TRP A 152 -13.98 -4.75 6.51
N THR A 153 -14.36 -4.31 7.71
CA THR A 153 -15.70 -4.49 8.30
C THR A 153 -16.58 -3.23 8.26
N GLY A 154 -16.17 -2.20 7.50
CA GLY A 154 -16.85 -0.90 7.54
C GLY A 154 -16.61 -0.16 8.84
N ASN A 155 -17.67 0.43 9.40
CA ASN A 155 -17.63 1.08 10.71
C ASN A 155 -17.94 0.11 11.85
N ASP A 156 -18.19 -1.16 11.53
CA ASP A 156 -18.46 -2.18 12.54
C ASP A 156 -17.12 -2.64 13.14
N VAL A 157 -16.84 -2.13 14.34
CA VAL A 157 -15.63 -2.45 15.12
C VAL A 157 -15.76 -3.81 15.81
N THR A 158 -16.85 -4.54 15.57
CA THR A 158 -17.08 -5.83 16.22
C THR A 158 -16.24 -6.94 15.60
N ASP A 159 -15.55 -7.64 16.50
CA ASP A 159 -14.69 -8.79 16.32
C ASP A 159 -13.37 -8.53 15.60
N GLY A 160 -12.25 -8.92 16.23
CA GLY A 160 -10.87 -8.85 15.72
C GLY A 160 -10.65 -9.73 14.49
N LEU A 161 -11.37 -9.41 13.42
CA LEU A 161 -11.32 -10.01 12.10
C LEU A 161 -10.12 -9.48 11.31
N ASP A 162 -9.62 -8.30 11.67
CA ASP A 162 -8.41 -7.69 11.10
C ASP A 162 -7.14 -8.00 11.90
N GLY A 163 -7.27 -8.51 13.13
CA GLY A 163 -6.15 -8.93 13.96
C GLY A 163 -5.69 -7.83 14.94
N PRO A 164 -4.42 -7.82 15.38
CA PRO A 164 -3.30 -8.65 14.90
C PRO A 164 -3.49 -10.15 15.22
N PHE A 165 -2.71 -11.00 14.56
CA PHE A 165 -2.69 -12.45 14.76
C PHE A 165 -1.31 -12.92 15.18
N ASP A 166 -1.21 -13.79 16.17
CA ASP A 166 0.08 -14.35 16.62
C ASP A 166 0.47 -15.58 15.79
N THR A 167 -0.48 -16.21 15.07
CA THR A 167 -0.22 -17.37 14.20
C THR A 167 -0.90 -17.25 12.83
N GLU A 168 -0.36 -17.96 11.82
CA GLU A 168 -0.99 -18.05 10.49
C GLU A 168 -2.35 -18.77 10.54
N LEU A 169 -2.52 -19.68 11.50
CA LEU A 169 -3.80 -20.36 11.74
C LEU A 169 -4.87 -19.36 12.17
N GLU A 170 -4.57 -18.47 13.11
CA GLU A 170 -5.51 -17.42 13.54
C GLU A 170 -5.91 -16.49 12.39
N LEU A 171 -4.95 -16.13 11.53
CA LEU A 171 -5.20 -15.35 10.31
C LEU A 171 -6.13 -16.11 9.35
N ASN A 172 -5.85 -17.39 9.10
CA ASN A 172 -6.68 -18.25 8.24
C ASN A 172 -8.12 -18.38 8.77
N GLU A 173 -8.27 -18.55 10.08
CA GLU A 173 -9.58 -18.60 10.73
C GLU A 173 -10.30 -17.24 10.63
N ALA A 174 -9.59 -16.13 10.77
CA ALA A 174 -10.14 -14.79 10.60
C ALA A 174 -10.69 -14.58 9.19
N MET A 175 -9.98 -15.03 8.14
CA MET A 175 -10.50 -15.02 6.77
C MET A 175 -11.82 -15.81 6.65
N CYS A 176 -11.92 -16.98 7.27
CA CYS A 176 -13.15 -17.78 7.25
C CYS A 176 -14.30 -17.08 7.99
N ARG A 177 -14.04 -16.52 9.18
CA ARG A 177 -15.03 -15.73 9.93
C ARG A 177 -15.49 -14.52 9.11
N LYS A 178 -14.57 -13.90 8.38
CA LYS A 178 -14.84 -12.73 7.55
C LYS A 178 -15.74 -13.05 6.36
N ALA A 179 -15.57 -14.21 5.72
CA ALA A 179 -16.49 -14.68 4.69
C ALA A 179 -17.93 -14.81 5.23
N ILE A 180 -18.09 -15.37 6.44
CA ILE A 180 -19.40 -15.50 7.11
C ILE A 180 -19.97 -14.12 7.47
N PHE A 181 -19.13 -13.22 7.98
CA PHE A 181 -19.52 -11.85 8.33
C PHE A 181 -20.07 -11.10 7.11
N ASN A 182 -19.39 -11.19 5.95
CA ASN A 182 -19.85 -10.52 4.73
C ASN A 182 -21.15 -11.15 4.21
N ASN A 183 -21.28 -12.48 4.31
CA ASN A 183 -22.42 -13.21 3.80
C ASN A 183 -22.61 -14.51 4.59
N SER A 184 -23.64 -14.57 5.44
CA SER A 184 -23.92 -15.73 6.29
C SER A 184 -24.19 -17.02 5.50
N SER A 185 -24.60 -16.93 4.23
CA SER A 185 -24.76 -18.10 3.35
C SER A 185 -23.43 -18.78 2.98
N MET A 186 -22.29 -18.13 3.22
CA MET A 186 -20.96 -18.71 3.01
C MET A 186 -20.54 -19.69 4.12
N ALA A 187 -21.35 -19.92 5.16
CA ALA A 187 -20.97 -20.75 6.32
C ALA A 187 -20.39 -22.13 5.95
N GLU A 188 -21.04 -22.89 5.07
CA GLU A 188 -20.55 -24.21 4.63
C GLU A 188 -19.22 -24.10 3.86
N LYS A 189 -19.08 -23.04 3.04
CA LYS A 189 -17.87 -22.81 2.25
C LYS A 189 -16.71 -22.33 3.12
N ALA A 190 -16.98 -21.47 4.11
CA ALA A 190 -16.04 -21.10 5.16
C ALA A 190 -15.61 -22.34 5.97
N GLY A 191 -16.52 -23.30 6.22
CA GLY A 191 -16.18 -24.59 6.81
C GLY A 191 -15.22 -25.43 5.94
N PHE A 192 -15.37 -25.38 4.62
CA PHE A 192 -14.38 -25.96 3.70
C PHE A 192 -13.03 -25.24 3.77
N TYR A 193 -13.02 -23.91 3.71
CA TYR A 193 -11.80 -23.10 3.84
C TYR A 193 -11.07 -23.34 5.16
N GLY A 194 -11.79 -23.45 6.27
CA GLY A 194 -11.21 -23.73 7.59
C GLY A 194 -10.48 -25.08 7.66
N ARG A 195 -10.86 -26.06 6.82
CA ARG A 195 -10.11 -27.32 6.67
C ARG A 195 -8.97 -27.22 5.66
N ALA A 196 -9.15 -26.45 4.59
CA ALA A 196 -8.21 -26.36 3.48
C ALA A 196 -7.02 -25.43 3.78
N PHE A 197 -7.27 -24.23 4.32
CA PHE A 197 -6.23 -23.21 4.54
C PHE A 197 -5.08 -23.70 5.43
N PRO A 198 -5.31 -24.38 6.58
CA PRO A 198 -4.19 -24.93 7.36
C PRO A 198 -3.34 -25.97 6.61
N ALA A 199 -3.84 -26.54 5.51
CA ALA A 199 -3.10 -27.48 4.68
C ALA A 199 -2.33 -26.80 3.53
N VAL A 200 -2.87 -25.71 2.97
CA VAL A 200 -2.37 -25.07 1.73
C VAL A 200 -1.78 -23.67 1.92
N LEU A 201 -2.16 -22.96 2.99
CA LEU A 201 -1.62 -21.67 3.43
C LEU A 201 -0.99 -21.89 4.82
N LYS A 202 0.22 -22.45 4.81
CA LYS A 202 0.95 -22.83 6.04
C LYS A 202 2.45 -22.60 5.91
N GLY A 203 3.08 -22.24 7.03
CA GLY A 203 4.52 -22.07 7.13
C GLY A 203 5.01 -20.73 6.56
N ASN A 204 4.12 -19.76 6.35
CA ASN A 204 4.47 -18.48 5.73
C ASN A 204 4.71 -17.43 6.81
N ALA A 205 5.97 -17.10 7.10
CA ALA A 205 6.32 -16.14 8.13
C ALA A 205 5.76 -14.72 7.86
N PRO A 206 5.54 -13.89 8.90
CA PRO A 206 5.12 -12.51 8.72
C PRO A 206 6.28 -11.67 8.17
N VAL A 207 6.11 -11.11 6.97
CA VAL A 207 7.09 -10.25 6.28
C VAL A 207 6.48 -8.90 5.92
N PHE A 208 7.29 -7.85 5.95
CA PHE A 208 6.80 -6.51 5.65
C PHE A 208 6.38 -6.43 4.17
N THR A 209 5.13 -6.03 3.96
CA THR A 209 4.37 -6.09 2.71
C THR A 209 3.81 -4.72 2.44
N HIS A 210 3.86 -4.26 1.19
CA HIS A 210 3.25 -3.02 0.74
C HIS A 210 1.73 -3.12 0.74
N GLY A 211 1.18 -4.24 0.24
CA GLY A 211 -0.26 -4.56 0.34
C GLY A 211 -1.12 -3.95 -0.78
N ASP A 212 -0.58 -3.00 -1.56
CA ASP A 212 -1.17 -2.53 -2.83
C ASP A 212 -0.14 -2.39 -3.96
N PHE A 213 0.72 -3.40 -4.18
CA PHE A 213 1.77 -3.34 -5.20
C PHE A 213 1.20 -3.39 -6.63
N GLN A 214 0.76 -2.23 -7.11
CA GLN A 214 0.20 -2.02 -8.45
C GLN A 214 0.99 -0.93 -9.19
N ARG A 215 0.95 -0.95 -10.53
CA ARG A 215 1.66 0.03 -11.37
C ARG A 215 1.22 1.48 -11.13
N LYS A 216 -0.02 1.74 -10.72
CA LYS A 216 -0.52 3.06 -10.33
C LYS A 216 0.19 3.63 -9.09
N ASN A 217 0.77 2.75 -8.26
CA ASN A 217 1.43 3.08 -6.99
C ASN A 217 2.96 3.10 -7.12
N ILE A 218 3.47 3.18 -8.36
CA ILE A 218 4.90 3.26 -8.66
C ILE A 218 5.10 4.52 -9.51
N ILE A 219 5.91 5.45 -9.04
CA ILE A 219 6.27 6.66 -9.79
C ILE A 219 7.68 6.49 -10.36
N ILE A 220 7.81 6.80 -11.65
CA ILE A 220 9.08 6.91 -12.35
C ILE A 220 9.42 8.39 -12.48
N ARG A 221 10.53 8.80 -11.86
CA ARG A 221 11.03 10.17 -11.85
C ARG A 221 12.38 10.25 -12.55
N ASN A 222 12.56 11.22 -13.45
CA ASN A 222 13.88 11.51 -14.00
C ASN A 222 14.75 12.23 -12.95
N ARG A 223 15.99 11.79 -12.79
CA ARG A 223 16.98 12.40 -11.87
C ARG A 223 17.39 13.79 -12.32
N ALA A 224 17.39 14.04 -13.62
CA ALA A 224 17.56 15.36 -14.23
C ALA A 224 16.24 15.72 -14.93
N PRO A 225 15.52 16.78 -14.51
CA PRO A 225 14.43 17.32 -15.29
C PRO A 225 15.04 17.89 -16.57
N THR A 226 14.92 17.17 -17.68
CA THR A 226 15.14 17.78 -18.99
C THR A 226 14.02 18.78 -19.20
N GLU A 227 14.34 20.05 -19.49
CA GLU A 227 13.39 21.11 -19.92
C GLU A 227 12.62 20.75 -21.22
N VAL A 228 12.70 19.50 -21.66
CA VAL A 228 12.14 18.97 -22.89
C VAL A 228 10.67 18.61 -22.65
N VAL A 229 9.82 19.16 -23.52
CA VAL A 229 8.35 19.01 -23.51
C VAL A 229 7.88 17.55 -23.67
N ASP A 230 8.76 16.69 -24.20
CA ASP A 230 8.52 15.26 -24.35
C ASP A 230 9.20 14.45 -23.22
N TRP A 231 8.40 13.90 -22.31
CA TRP A 231 8.87 12.97 -21.29
C TRP A 231 9.48 11.74 -21.97
N LYS A 232 10.81 11.59 -21.84
CA LYS A 232 11.55 10.41 -22.29
C LYS A 232 12.28 9.79 -21.11
N LEU A 233 12.21 8.47 -21.05
CA LEU A 233 12.96 7.69 -20.10
C LEU A 233 14.27 7.26 -20.78
N GLU A 234 15.35 7.96 -20.49
CA GLU A 234 16.69 7.49 -20.85
C GLU A 234 17.11 6.42 -19.83
N ASP A 235 17.88 5.43 -20.28
CA ASP A 235 18.33 4.34 -19.43
C ASP A 235 19.21 4.89 -18.29
N ASP A 236 19.03 4.37 -17.08
CA ASP A 236 19.77 4.70 -15.85
C ASP A 236 19.65 6.14 -15.32
N THR A 237 18.76 6.97 -15.89
CA THR A 237 18.55 8.36 -15.45
C THR A 237 17.30 8.56 -14.59
N PHE A 238 16.71 7.50 -14.04
CA PHE A 238 15.47 7.58 -13.28
C PHE A 238 15.53 6.91 -11.90
N ASP A 239 14.62 7.33 -11.04
CA ASP A 239 14.32 6.71 -9.76
C ASP A 239 12.94 6.04 -9.81
N VAL A 240 12.82 4.88 -9.16
CA VAL A 240 11.56 4.18 -8.95
C VAL A 240 11.10 4.42 -7.51
N VAL A 241 9.95 5.07 -7.33
CA VAL A 241 9.44 5.41 -6.00
C VAL A 241 8.09 4.74 -5.77
N ILE A 242 7.95 4.02 -4.67
CA ILE A 242 6.70 3.34 -4.29
C ILE A 242 5.87 4.28 -3.42
N ILE A 243 4.59 4.42 -3.73
CA ILE A 243 3.63 5.29 -3.03
C ILE A 243 2.42 4.49 -2.53
N ASP A 244 1.53 5.14 -1.78
CA ASP A 244 0.27 4.58 -1.27
C ASP A 244 0.45 3.39 -0.30
N TRP A 245 1.17 3.66 0.80
CA TRP A 245 1.56 2.69 1.83
C TRP A 245 0.44 2.39 2.84
N GLU A 246 -0.83 2.62 2.50
CA GLU A 246 -1.94 2.56 3.46
C GLU A 246 -2.25 1.15 3.95
N PHE A 247 -1.97 0.13 3.13
CA PHE A 247 -2.17 -1.28 3.46
C PHE A 247 -0.90 -2.01 3.92
N ALA A 248 0.19 -1.27 4.16
CA ALA A 248 1.44 -1.91 4.52
C ALA A 248 1.44 -2.45 5.97
N GLY A 249 2.07 -3.61 6.14
CA GLY A 249 2.12 -4.35 7.40
C GLY A 249 2.88 -5.66 7.27
N TRP A 250 2.83 -6.50 8.30
CA TRP A 250 3.42 -7.84 8.28
C TRP A 250 2.36 -8.88 7.90
N TYR A 251 2.47 -9.39 6.68
CA TYR A 251 1.57 -10.38 6.08
C TYR A 251 2.33 -11.68 5.79
N PRO A 252 1.63 -12.80 5.51
CA PRO A 252 2.27 -14.01 5.00
C PRO A 252 3.16 -13.75 3.76
N THR A 253 4.22 -14.53 3.59
CA THR A 253 5.21 -14.38 2.51
C THR A 253 4.61 -14.33 1.10
N TYR A 254 3.53 -15.06 0.85
CA TYR A 254 2.86 -15.09 -0.46
C TYR A 254 1.99 -13.87 -0.77
N TRP A 255 1.67 -13.05 0.24
CA TRP A 255 0.53 -12.13 0.18
C TRP A 255 0.70 -11.06 -0.90
N GLU A 256 1.88 -10.45 -0.98
CA GLU A 256 2.18 -9.44 -2.00
C GLU A 256 2.08 -9.99 -3.41
N TYR A 257 2.66 -11.17 -3.65
CA TYR A 257 2.62 -11.81 -4.95
C TYR A 257 1.18 -12.09 -5.37
N ALA A 258 0.40 -12.70 -4.46
CA ALA A 258 -0.99 -13.01 -4.72
C ALA A 258 -1.81 -11.76 -5.04
N LEU A 259 -1.62 -10.65 -4.30
CA LEU A 259 -2.32 -9.39 -4.56
C LEU A 259 -1.87 -8.72 -5.87
N ALA A 260 -0.57 -8.70 -6.16
CA ALA A 260 -0.02 -8.09 -7.37
C ALA A 260 -0.50 -8.82 -8.63
N ILE A 261 -0.54 -10.16 -8.61
CA ILE A 261 -1.09 -10.96 -9.71
C ILE A 261 -2.61 -10.77 -9.80
N PHE A 262 -3.33 -10.75 -8.68
CA PHE A 262 -4.78 -10.48 -8.68
C PHE A 262 -5.11 -9.12 -9.31
N ALA A 263 -4.29 -8.10 -9.04
CA ALA A 263 -4.45 -6.76 -9.60
C ALA A 263 -4.15 -6.67 -11.12
N CYS A 264 -3.61 -7.71 -11.75
CA CYS A 264 -3.49 -7.78 -13.21
C CYS A 264 -4.88 -7.87 -13.90
N GLY A 265 -5.92 -8.24 -13.14
CA GLY A 265 -7.32 -8.18 -13.55
C GLY A 265 -7.60 -8.95 -14.84
N ALA A 266 -7.91 -8.21 -15.92
CA ALA A 266 -8.28 -8.78 -17.21
C ALA A 266 -7.09 -9.22 -18.09
N TRP A 267 -5.85 -9.23 -17.56
CA TRP A 267 -4.66 -9.72 -18.26
C TRP A 267 -4.40 -9.01 -19.60
N LYS A 268 -4.63 -7.70 -19.65
CA LYS A 268 -4.56 -6.90 -20.88
C LYS A 268 -3.14 -6.65 -21.40
N ASP A 269 -2.13 -6.90 -20.57
CA ASP A 269 -0.73 -6.67 -20.91
C ASP A 269 0.20 -7.68 -20.22
N ASP A 270 1.50 -7.49 -20.43
CA ASP A 270 2.56 -8.39 -19.97
C ASP A 270 3.00 -8.17 -18.52
N TRP A 271 2.42 -7.24 -17.76
CA TRP A 271 2.86 -6.88 -16.40
C TRP A 271 3.06 -8.09 -15.48
N HIS A 272 2.16 -9.07 -15.54
CA HIS A 272 2.25 -10.32 -14.78
C HIS A 272 3.60 -11.05 -14.92
N ARG A 273 4.22 -11.03 -16.11
CA ARG A 273 5.53 -11.66 -16.36
C ARG A 273 6.66 -10.93 -15.64
N TRP A 274 6.46 -9.64 -15.40
CA TRP A 274 7.41 -8.77 -14.72
C TRP A 274 7.24 -8.84 -13.22
N VAL A 275 6.02 -9.08 -12.73
CA VAL A 275 5.77 -9.42 -11.32
C VAL A 275 6.60 -10.64 -10.90
N ASP A 276 6.66 -11.69 -11.73
CA ASP A 276 7.49 -12.88 -11.49
C ASP A 276 9.01 -12.60 -11.44
N LYS A 277 9.46 -11.47 -12.01
CA LYS A 277 10.85 -11.01 -11.90
C LYS A 277 11.09 -10.17 -10.65
N ILE A 278 10.07 -9.42 -10.22
CA ILE A 278 10.13 -8.48 -9.09
C ILE A 278 9.94 -9.20 -7.74
N LEU A 279 9.05 -10.19 -7.72
CA LEU A 279 8.64 -10.94 -6.53
C LEU A 279 8.89 -12.43 -6.73
N ASP A 280 9.20 -13.14 -5.66
CA ASP A 280 9.26 -14.60 -5.72
C ASP A 280 7.85 -15.17 -5.98
N PRO A 281 7.66 -16.06 -6.97
CA PRO A 281 6.34 -16.55 -7.32
C PRO A 281 5.72 -17.50 -6.30
N PHE A 282 4.44 -17.28 -5.99
CA PHE A 282 3.60 -18.11 -5.12
C PHE A 282 2.33 -18.55 -5.86
N TYR A 283 2.48 -19.35 -6.92
CA TYR A 283 1.38 -19.72 -7.81
C TYR A 283 0.26 -20.51 -7.12
N ASN A 284 0.62 -21.40 -6.19
CA ASN A 284 -0.35 -22.22 -5.48
C ASN A 284 -1.19 -21.37 -4.51
N GLU A 285 -0.54 -20.53 -3.74
CA GLU A 285 -1.17 -19.61 -2.80
C GLU A 285 -2.01 -18.57 -3.54
N TYR A 286 -1.53 -18.07 -4.68
CA TYR A 286 -2.32 -17.20 -5.55
C TYR A 286 -3.63 -17.86 -5.99
N ALA A 287 -3.62 -19.13 -6.42
CA ALA A 287 -4.85 -19.81 -6.84
C ALA A 287 -5.91 -19.87 -5.72
N TRP A 288 -5.48 -20.14 -4.48
CA TRP A 288 -6.36 -20.14 -3.30
C TRP A 288 -6.84 -18.73 -2.94
N MET A 289 -5.93 -17.75 -2.93
CA MET A 289 -6.25 -16.36 -2.66
C MET A 289 -7.18 -15.76 -3.70
N GLN A 290 -6.99 -16.09 -4.98
CA GLN A 290 -7.88 -15.66 -6.07
C GLN A 290 -9.28 -16.22 -5.87
N MET A 291 -9.41 -17.53 -5.64
CA MET A 291 -10.70 -18.17 -5.41
C MET A 291 -11.42 -17.55 -4.20
N PHE A 292 -10.73 -17.44 -3.07
CA PHE A 292 -11.30 -16.86 -1.86
C PHE A 292 -11.71 -15.39 -2.04
N ARG A 293 -10.83 -14.57 -2.64
CA ARG A 293 -11.11 -13.14 -2.86
C ARG A 293 -12.28 -12.93 -3.81
N THR A 294 -12.34 -13.62 -4.94
CA THR A 294 -13.45 -13.45 -5.89
C THR A 294 -14.80 -13.74 -5.24
N GLU A 295 -14.85 -14.69 -4.32
CA GLU A 295 -16.07 -15.09 -3.63
C GLU A 295 -16.46 -14.16 -2.48
N LEU A 296 -15.50 -13.46 -1.89
CA LEU A 296 -15.75 -12.54 -0.79
C LEU A 296 -16.61 -11.32 -1.20
N TRP A 297 -16.63 -11.01 -2.50
CA TRP A 297 -17.37 -9.90 -3.10
C TRP A 297 -18.28 -10.32 -4.27
N SER A 298 -18.55 -11.63 -4.43
CA SER A 298 -19.54 -12.15 -5.39
C SER A 298 -20.93 -12.21 -4.77
#